data_AF-A0A6A9TLK3-F1
#
_entry.id   AF-A0A6A9TLK3-F1
#
_cell.length_a   1.000
_cell.length_b   1.000
_cell.length_c   1.000
_cell.angle_alpha   90.00
_cell.angle_beta   90.00
_cell.angle_gamma   90.00
#
_symmetry.space_group_name_H-M   'P 1'
#
loop_
_entity.id
_entity.type
_entity.pdbx_description
1 polymer ?
#
loop_
_entity_poly.entity_id
_entity_poly.type
_entity_poly.pdbx_seq_one_letter_code
_entity_poly.pdbx_strand_id
1 'polypeptide(L)'
;PEAVLDELAGLQRGAGEAATAASVAADLAARAETVTTDESYADDALVELAASGRVDGVVTNDRPLASRVLAADAPVIGLRGRNALAITEP
;
A
#
# COMPACT_ATOMS: atom_id res chain seq x y z
N PRO A 1 -5.00 1.08 -5.24
CA PRO A 1 -6.47 1.26 -5.12
C PRO A 1 -6.81 2.75 -5.07
N GLU A 2 -8.02 3.16 -5.47
CA GLU A 2 -8.45 4.57 -5.44
C GLU A 2 -8.33 5.19 -4.05
N ALA A 3 -8.69 4.45 -2.99
CA ALA A 3 -8.56 4.89 -1.59
C ALA A 3 -7.12 5.31 -1.20
N VAL A 4 -6.09 4.63 -1.76
CA VAL A 4 -4.68 5.01 -1.54
C VAL A 4 -4.36 6.32 -2.24
N LEU A 5 -4.88 6.55 -3.45
CA LEU A 5 -4.66 7.81 -4.18
C LEU A 5 -5.32 8.98 -3.45
N ASP A 6 -6.51 8.78 -2.89
CA ASP A 6 -7.22 9.80 -2.11
C ASP A 6 -6.46 10.19 -0.84
N GLU A 7 -5.91 9.20 -0.13
CA GLU A 7 -5.06 9.44 1.05
C GLU A 7 -3.80 10.23 0.66
N LEU A 8 -3.09 9.81 -0.40
CA LEU A 8 -1.91 10.51 -0.91
C LEU A 8 -2.24 11.96 -1.31
N ALA A 9 -3.39 12.20 -1.95
CA ALA A 9 -3.86 13.53 -2.31
C ALA A 9 -4.15 14.41 -1.07
N GLY A 10 -4.55 13.80 0.04
CA GLY A 10 -4.64 14.43 1.35
C GLY A 10 -3.28 14.80 1.92
N LEU A 11 -2.39 13.81 2.04
CA LEU A 11 -1.09 13.94 2.70
C LEU A 11 -0.15 14.92 1.99
N GLN A 12 -0.12 14.91 0.66
CA GLN A 12 0.77 15.79 -0.11
C GLN A 12 0.46 17.28 0.04
N ARG A 13 -0.75 17.65 0.50
CA ARG A 13 -1.12 19.04 0.81
C ARG A 13 -0.55 19.53 2.14
N GLY A 14 0.02 18.63 2.94
CA GLY A 14 0.70 18.95 4.20
C GLY A 14 2.10 19.54 3.98
N ALA A 15 2.93 19.46 5.01
CA ALA A 15 4.33 19.88 4.96
C ALA A 15 5.26 18.83 5.59
N GLY A 16 6.55 18.89 5.25
CA GLY A 16 7.58 18.03 5.82
C GLY A 16 7.73 16.68 5.12
N GLU A 17 8.29 15.72 5.84
CA GLU A 17 8.66 14.41 5.32
C GLU A 17 7.46 13.63 4.79
N ALA A 18 6.34 13.61 5.54
CA ALA A 18 5.13 12.90 5.14
C ALA A 18 4.54 13.45 3.82
N ALA A 19 4.49 14.77 3.66
CA ALA A 19 4.01 15.39 2.42
C ALA A 19 4.95 15.12 1.24
N THR A 20 6.26 15.12 1.50
CA THR A 20 7.29 14.78 0.49
C THR A 20 7.15 13.32 0.05
N ALA A 21 7.03 12.40 1.01
CA ALA A 21 6.83 10.98 0.73
C ALA A 21 5.53 10.75 -0.06
N ALA A 22 4.44 11.43 0.32
CA ALA A 22 3.17 11.32 -0.40
C ALA A 22 3.26 11.85 -1.83
N SER A 23 3.98 12.95 -2.08
CA SER A 23 4.21 13.48 -3.42
C SER A 23 5.01 12.51 -4.30
N VAL A 24 6.07 11.90 -3.75
CA VAL A 24 6.85 10.87 -4.47
C VAL A 24 6.00 9.63 -4.74
N ALA A 25 5.21 9.18 -3.75
CA ALA A 25 4.31 8.05 -3.93
C ALA A 25 3.24 8.32 -5.00
N ALA A 26 2.69 9.54 -5.07
CA ALA A 26 1.74 9.93 -6.11
C ALA A 26 2.37 9.92 -7.52
N ASP A 27 3.61 10.39 -7.67
CA ASP A 27 4.36 10.30 -8.95
C ASP A 27 4.60 8.85 -9.38
N LEU A 28 4.92 7.96 -8.43
CA LEU A 28 5.06 6.53 -8.70
C LEU A 28 3.72 5.89 -9.09
N ALA A 29 2.64 6.24 -8.38
CA ALA A 29 1.31 5.70 -8.62
C ALA A 29 0.76 6.09 -10.00
N ALA A 30 1.13 7.26 -10.53
CA ALA A 30 0.76 7.69 -11.88
C ALA A 30 1.32 6.76 -13.00
N ARG A 31 2.27 5.88 -12.67
CA ARG A 31 2.87 4.90 -13.59
C ARG A 31 2.24 3.50 -13.45
N ALA A 32 1.34 3.32 -12.49
CA ALA A 32 0.68 2.06 -12.20
C ALA A 32 -0.79 2.10 -12.66
N GLU A 33 -1.38 0.90 -12.81
CA GLU A 33 -2.82 0.77 -13.01
C GLU A 33 -3.56 1.11 -11.71
N THR A 34 -4.58 1.95 -11.81
CA THR A 34 -5.49 2.23 -10.68
C THR A 34 -6.60 1.20 -10.67
N VAL A 35 -6.85 0.61 -9.50
CA VAL A 35 -7.86 -0.42 -9.30
C VAL A 35 -8.93 0.08 -8.33
N THR A 36 -10.19 -0.11 -8.69
CA THR A 36 -11.34 0.16 -7.81
C THR A 36 -11.58 -0.99 -6.84
N THR A 37 -11.98 -0.62 -5.62
CA THR A 37 -12.32 -1.47 -4.47
C THR A 37 -13.59 -0.92 -3.82
N ASP A 38 -14.31 -1.75 -3.09
CA ASP A 38 -15.51 -1.30 -2.36
C ASP A 38 -15.13 -0.53 -1.09
N GLU A 39 -13.93 -0.79 -0.54
CA GLU A 39 -13.44 -0.11 0.65
C GLU A 39 -12.93 1.31 0.39
N SER A 40 -13.31 2.22 1.29
CA SER A 40 -12.92 3.64 1.25
C SER A 40 -11.65 3.95 2.05
N TYR A 41 -11.24 3.05 2.95
CA TYR A 41 -9.99 3.19 3.70
C TYR A 41 -8.85 2.46 2.99
N ALA A 42 -7.68 3.12 2.88
CA ALA A 42 -6.54 2.60 2.12
C ALA A 42 -6.09 1.20 2.55
N ASP A 43 -5.94 0.99 3.87
CA ASP A 43 -5.58 -0.32 4.43
C ASP A 43 -6.63 -1.39 4.12
N ASP A 44 -7.91 -1.05 4.26
CA ASP A 44 -9.02 -1.98 4.05
C ASP A 44 -9.13 -2.36 2.56
N ALA A 45 -8.95 -1.40 1.66
CA ALA A 45 -8.89 -1.63 0.22
C ALA A 45 -7.71 -2.52 -0.20
N LEU A 46 -6.55 -2.38 0.45
CA LEU A 46 -5.40 -3.26 0.19
C LEU A 46 -5.68 -4.69 0.68
N VAL A 47 -6.32 -4.85 1.83
CA VAL A 47 -6.72 -6.17 2.35
C VAL A 47 -7.82 -6.81 1.49
N GLU A 48 -8.79 -6.04 0.99
CA GLU A 48 -9.82 -6.52 0.05
C GLU A 48 -9.19 -7.08 -1.25
N LEU A 49 -8.23 -6.34 -1.83
CA LEU A 49 -7.52 -6.80 -3.03
C LEU A 49 -6.70 -8.06 -2.79
N ALA A 50 -6.04 -8.14 -1.63
CA ALA A 50 -5.30 -9.32 -1.21
C ALA A 50 -6.22 -10.53 -1.03
N ALA A 51 -7.30 -10.38 -0.24
CA ALA A 51 -8.24 -11.44 0.05
C ALA A 51 -9.01 -11.94 -1.19
N SER A 52 -9.20 -11.08 -2.19
CA SER A 52 -9.83 -11.46 -3.47
C SER A 52 -8.86 -12.14 -4.45
N GLY A 53 -7.57 -12.26 -4.12
CA GLY A 53 -6.55 -12.84 -4.98
C GLY A 53 -6.30 -12.04 -6.26
N ARG A 54 -6.68 -10.76 -6.29
CA ARG A 54 -6.49 -9.88 -7.45
C ARG A 54 -5.07 -9.34 -7.58
N VAL A 55 -4.25 -9.51 -6.54
CA VAL A 55 -2.86 -9.09 -6.47
C VAL A 55 -2.01 -10.21 -5.92
N ASP A 56 -0.75 -10.30 -6.37
CA ASP A 56 0.21 -11.33 -5.91
C ASP A 56 0.85 -10.99 -4.55
N GLY A 57 0.57 -9.82 -4.00
CA GLY A 57 1.08 -9.38 -2.70
C GLY A 57 0.92 -7.88 -2.47
N VAL A 58 1.17 -7.43 -1.24
CA VAL A 58 1.08 -6.02 -0.84
C VAL A 58 2.45 -5.49 -0.42
N VAL A 59 2.83 -4.33 -0.97
CA VAL A 59 4.03 -3.62 -0.56
C VAL A 59 3.71 -2.72 0.64
N THR A 60 4.22 -3.05 1.83
CA THR A 60 4.03 -2.21 3.01
C THR A 60 5.14 -2.41 4.05
N ASN A 61 5.47 -1.35 4.77
CA ASN A 61 6.31 -1.39 5.98
C ASN A 61 5.47 -1.24 7.26
N ASP A 62 4.16 -1.01 7.13
CA ASP A 62 3.26 -0.92 8.26
C ASP A 62 2.99 -2.32 8.83
N ARG A 63 3.33 -2.51 10.12
CA ARG A 63 3.24 -3.82 10.78
C ARG A 63 1.79 -4.27 11.01
N PRO A 64 0.88 -3.41 11.51
CA PRO A 64 -0.55 -3.72 11.54
C PRO A 64 -1.11 -4.18 10.19
N LEU A 65 -0.88 -3.45 9.11
CA LEU A 65 -1.35 -3.79 7.77
C LEU A 65 -0.73 -5.09 7.27
N ALA A 66 0.59 -5.27 7.43
CA ALA A 66 1.27 -6.51 7.05
C ALA A 66 0.63 -7.73 7.71
N SER A 67 0.29 -7.63 9.00
CA SER A 67 -0.33 -8.73 9.74
C SER A 67 -1.72 -9.07 9.18
N ARG A 68 -2.47 -8.07 8.74
CA ARG A 68 -3.79 -8.24 8.13
C ARG A 68 -3.72 -8.86 6.73
N VAL A 69 -2.74 -8.47 5.93
CA VAL A 69 -2.52 -9.03 4.58
C VAL A 69 -2.08 -10.48 4.66
N LEU A 70 -1.13 -10.82 5.53
CA LEU A 70 -0.71 -12.20 5.74
C LEU A 70 -1.89 -13.07 6.23
N ALA A 71 -2.73 -12.54 7.13
CA ALA A 71 -3.94 -13.22 7.57
C ALA A 71 -4.99 -13.41 6.45
N ALA A 72 -4.89 -12.66 5.36
CA ALA A 72 -5.70 -12.80 4.15
C ALA A 72 -5.06 -13.74 3.09
N ASP A 73 -4.05 -14.52 3.49
CA ASP A 73 -3.33 -15.50 2.64
C ASP A 73 -2.60 -14.87 1.44
N ALA A 74 -2.10 -13.65 1.61
CA ALA A 74 -1.34 -12.93 0.59
C ALA A 74 0.08 -12.54 1.07
N PRO A 75 1.10 -12.60 0.19
CA PRO A 75 2.47 -12.19 0.53
C PRO A 75 2.60 -10.69 0.86
N VAL A 76 3.54 -10.35 1.73
CA VAL A 76 3.92 -8.95 2.05
C VAL A 76 5.34 -8.66 1.60
N ILE A 77 5.52 -7.54 0.89
CA ILE A 77 6.81 -7.04 0.42
C ILE A 77 7.20 -5.82 1.26
N GLY A 78 8.26 -5.95 2.05
CA GLY A 78 8.73 -4.89 2.96
C GLY A 78 10.22 -4.59 2.83
N LEU A 79 10.66 -3.45 3.36
CA LEU A 79 12.07 -3.12 3.45
C LEU A 79 12.79 -4.02 4.46
N ARG A 80 13.94 -4.56 4.03
CA ARG A 80 14.89 -5.27 4.86
C ARG A 80 16.19 -4.48 4.89
N GLY A 81 16.51 -3.93 6.06
CA GLY A 81 17.67 -3.04 6.21
C GLY A 81 17.39 -1.69 5.54
N ARG A 82 18.33 -1.20 4.73
CA ARG A 82 18.25 0.15 4.15
C ARG A 82 17.68 0.21 2.73
N ASN A 83 17.92 -0.81 1.92
CA ASN A 83 17.69 -0.74 0.47
C ASN A 83 17.32 -2.08 -0.18
N ALA A 84 17.12 -3.14 0.59
CA ALA A 84 16.63 -4.41 0.05
C ALA A 84 15.14 -4.55 0.33
N LEU A 85 14.39 -5.11 -0.62
CA LEU A 85 13.04 -5.59 -0.39
C LEU A 85 13.09 -7.09 -0.08
N ALA A 86 12.22 -7.53 0.82
CA ALA A 86 12.05 -8.94 1.17
C ALA A 86 10.56 -9.30 1.13
N ILE A 87 10.28 -10.51 0.68
CA ILE A 87 8.94 -11.10 0.65
C ILE A 87 8.77 -11.93 1.92
N THR A 88 7.63 -11.75 2.59
CA THR A 88 7.16 -12.58 3.70
C THR A 88 5.91 -13.30 3.23
N GLU A 89 5.91 -14.62 3.31
CA GLU A 89 4.76 -15.47 2.97
C GLU A 89 3.82 -15.64 4.20
N PRO A 90 2.52 -15.90 3.98
CA PRO A 90 1.55 -16.24 5.03
C PRO A 90 1.95 -17.41 5.95
#